data_AF-A0A0M2PDU9-F1
#
_entry.id   AF-A0A0M2PDU9-F1
#
_cell.length_a   1.000
_cell.length_b   1.000
_cell.length_c   1.000
_cell.angle_alpha   90.00
_cell.angle_beta   90.00
_cell.angle_gamma   90.00
#
_symmetry.space_group_name_H-M   'P 1'
#
loop_
_entity.id
_entity.type
_entity.pdbx_description
1 polymer ?
#
loop_
_entity_poly.entity_id
_entity_poly.type
_entity_poly.pdbx_seq_one_letter_code
_entity_poly.pdbx_strand_id
1 'polypeptide(L)'
;MSKEKLISLIVVGFILVIGGLVMIFSSVNFVTSFADSWLMSRGGADTGIYQIILKGHINNFLVAGGILFGFGLLVVILTYYKFQNVYGKTIR
;
A
#
# COMPACT_ATOMS: atom_id res chain seq x y z
N MET A 1 9.06 23.01 12.25
CA MET A 1 7.86 22.16 12.09
C MET A 1 7.36 21.82 13.48
N SER A 2 6.07 22.00 13.79
CA SER A 2 5.55 21.71 15.12
C SER A 2 5.52 20.20 15.39
N LYS A 3 5.59 19.82 16.67
CA LYS A 3 5.55 18.42 17.11
C LYS A 3 4.27 17.71 16.63
N GLU A 4 3.13 18.40 16.70
CA GLU A 4 1.82 17.92 16.23
C GLU A 4 1.85 17.53 14.74
N LYS A 5 2.50 18.34 13.89
CA LYS A 5 2.64 18.03 12.46
C LYS A 5 3.51 16.79 12.22
N LEU A 6 4.55 16.58 13.03
CA LEU A 6 5.40 15.37 12.93
C LEU A 6 4.63 14.12 13.36
N ILE A 7 3.85 14.21 14.44
CA ILE A 7 2.99 13.11 14.90
C ILE A 7 1.95 12.75 13.83
N SER A 8 1.30 13.75 13.24
CA SER A 8 0.34 13.54 12.15
C SER A 8 0.98 12.84 10.94
N LEU A 9 2.19 13.22 10.53
CA LEU A 9 2.92 12.53 9.45
C LEU A 9 3.29 11.08 9.79
N ILE A 10 3.66 10.79 11.04
CA ILE A 10 3.91 9.41 11.48
C ILE A 10 2.64 8.57 11.36
N VAL A 11 1.50 9.09 11.82
CA VAL A 11 0.21 8.40 11.72
C VAL A 11 -0.16 8.12 10.27
N VAL A 12 -0.04 9.13 9.38
CA VAL A 12 -0.28 8.96 7.94
C VAL A 12 0.68 7.91 7.35
N GLY A 13 1.96 7.97 7.69
CA GLY A 13 2.95 6.99 7.26
C GLY A 13 2.59 5.56 7.68
N PHE A 14 2.16 5.37 8.92
CA PHE A 14 1.70 4.06 9.41
C PHE A 14 0.45 3.57 8.67
N ILE A 15 -0.51 4.44 8.41
CA ILE A 15 -1.71 4.09 7.62
C ILE A 15 -1.31 3.63 6.22
N LEU A 16 -0.36 4.32 5.56
CA LEU A 16 0.15 3.94 4.24
C LEU A 16 0.88 2.58 4.28
N VAL A 17 1.70 2.34 5.31
CA VAL A 17 2.38 1.06 5.51
C VAL A 17 1.37 -0.07 5.69
N ILE A 18 0.40 0.09 6.60
CA ILE A 18 -0.62 -0.92 6.86
C ILE A 18 -1.49 -1.15 5.62
N GLY A 19 -1.90 -0.09 4.94
CA GLY A 19 -2.66 -0.18 3.70
C GLY A 19 -1.91 -0.93 2.60
N GLY A 20 -0.61 -0.65 2.44
CA GLY A 20 0.25 -1.32 1.47
C GLY A 20 0.43 -2.80 1.78
N LEU A 21 0.64 -3.13 3.06
CA LEU A 21 0.65 -4.50 3.58
C LEU A 21 -0.65 -5.23 3.26
N VAL A 22 -1.80 -4.66 3.61
CA VAL A 22 -3.10 -5.27 3.32
C VAL A 22 -3.28 -5.51 1.83
N MET A 23 -2.86 -4.58 0.97
CA MET A 23 -2.91 -4.77 -0.48
C MET A 23 -2.03 -5.94 -0.96
N ILE A 24 -0.79 -6.03 -0.49
CA ILE A 24 0.14 -7.11 -0.86
C ILE A 24 -0.44 -8.48 -0.45
N PHE A 25 -0.87 -8.62 0.80
CA PHE A 25 -1.32 -9.90 1.35
C PHE A 25 -2.75 -10.29 0.95
N SER A 26 -3.64 -9.32 0.74
CA SER A 26 -5.02 -9.58 0.30
C SER A 26 -5.19 -9.58 -1.22
N SER A 27 -4.11 -9.35 -1.97
CA SER A 27 -4.15 -9.23 -3.44
C SER A 27 -4.86 -10.41 -4.10
N VAL A 28 -4.58 -11.65 -3.69
CA VAL A 28 -5.16 -12.85 -4.32
C VAL A 28 -6.67 -12.91 -4.11
N ASN A 29 -7.16 -12.78 -2.88
CA ASN A 29 -8.59 -12.90 -2.57
C ASN A 29 -9.39 -11.74 -3.17
N PHE A 30 -8.86 -10.51 -3.06
CA PHE A 30 -9.53 -9.32 -3.56
C PHE A 30 -9.53 -9.29 -5.09
N VAL A 31 -8.45 -9.72 -5.74
CA VAL A 31 -8.38 -9.76 -7.20
C VAL A 31 -9.21 -10.88 -7.79
N THR A 32 -9.29 -12.04 -7.11
CA THR A 32 -10.15 -13.15 -7.58
C THR A 32 -11.61 -12.71 -7.62
N SER A 33 -12.10 -11.97 -6.61
CA SER A 33 -13.48 -11.45 -6.64
C SER A 33 -13.73 -10.44 -7.77
N PHE A 34 -12.74 -9.60 -8.11
CA PHE A 34 -12.82 -8.72 -9.28
C PHE A 34 -12.81 -9.50 -10.60
N ALA A 35 -11.98 -10.53 -10.71
CA ALA A 35 -11.93 -11.37 -11.90
C ALA A 35 -13.24 -12.17 -12.08
N ASP A 36 -13.81 -12.67 -10.99
CA ASP A 36 -15.09 -13.39 -10.99
C ASP A 36 -16.25 -12.46 -11.35
N SER A 37 -16.28 -11.25 -10.79
CA SER A 37 -17.22 -10.20 -11.17
C SER A 37 -17.14 -9.89 -12.67
N TRP A 38 -15.92 -9.72 -13.20
CA TRP A 38 -15.70 -9.50 -14.62
C TRP A 38 -16.17 -10.69 -15.46
N LEU A 39 -15.89 -11.92 -15.03
CA LEU A 39 -16.32 -13.16 -15.70
C LEU A 39 -17.84 -13.28 -15.75
N MET A 40 -18.53 -13.00 -14.63
CA MET A 40 -19.99 -12.98 -14.55
C MET A 40 -20.60 -11.94 -15.49
N SER A 41 -19.98 -10.76 -15.62
CA SER A 41 -20.44 -9.70 -16.53
C SER A 41 -20.35 -10.08 -18.01
N ARG A 42 -19.45 -11.00 -18.36
CA ARG A 42 -19.22 -11.48 -19.72
C ARG A 42 -20.02 -12.73 -20.07
N GLY A 43 -20.66 -13.38 -19.10
CA GLY A 43 -21.38 -14.64 -19.29
C GLY A 43 -20.45 -15.85 -19.49
N GLY A 44 -19.16 -15.70 -19.16
CA GLY A 44 -18.12 -16.69 -19.39
C GLY A 44 -16.93 -16.15 -20.19
N ALA A 45 -15.78 -16.81 -20.05
CA ALA A 45 -14.56 -16.52 -20.80
C ALA A 45 -13.75 -17.80 -20.95
N ASP A 46 -12.94 -17.86 -22.01
CA ASP A 46 -11.91 -18.88 -22.14
C ASP A 46 -10.98 -18.84 -20.92
N THR A 47 -10.64 -20.02 -20.38
CA THR A 47 -9.83 -20.17 -19.17
C THR A 47 -8.45 -19.54 -19.33
N GLY A 48 -7.87 -19.54 -20.53
CA GLY A 48 -6.61 -18.88 -20.82
C GLY A 48 -6.70 -17.36 -20.69
N ILE A 49 -7.75 -16.75 -21.26
CA ILE A 49 -7.99 -15.30 -21.17
C ILE A 49 -8.25 -14.88 -19.72
N TYR A 50 -9.09 -15.62 -18.99
CA TYR A 50 -9.37 -15.35 -17.58
C TYR A 50 -8.08 -15.37 -16.73
N GLN A 51 -7.22 -16.39 -16.93
CA GLN A 51 -5.99 -16.52 -16.15
C GLN A 51 -4.98 -15.38 -16.44
N ILE A 52 -4.93 -14.88 -17.67
CA ILE A 52 -4.09 -13.72 -18.04
C ILE A 52 -4.58 -12.46 -17.34
N ILE A 53 -5.88 -12.19 -17.37
CA ILE A 53 -6.48 -11.00 -16.73
C ILE A 53 -6.31 -11.06 -15.21
N LEU A 54 -6.55 -12.23 -14.61
CA LEU A 54 -6.37 -12.46 -13.18
C LEU A 54 -4.91 -12.20 -12.76
N LYS A 55 -3.93 -12.78 -13.45
CA LYS A 55 -2.50 -12.54 -13.17
C LYS A 55 -2.11 -11.08 -13.36
N GLY A 56 -2.65 -10.40 -14.38
CA GLY A 56 -2.45 -8.98 -14.60
C GLY A 56 -2.92 -8.12 -13.43
N HIS A 57 -4.14 -8.38 -12.94
CA HIS A 57 -4.67 -7.68 -11.77
C HIS A 57 -3.90 -8.00 -10.48
N ILE A 58 -3.49 -9.26 -10.26
CA ILE A 58 -2.68 -9.64 -9.08
C ILE A 58 -1.37 -8.86 -9.10
N ASN A 59 -0.68 -8.83 -10.25
CA ASN A 59 0.58 -8.13 -10.38
C ASN A 59 0.42 -6.61 -10.17
N ASN A 60 -0.62 -6.00 -10.74
CA ASN A 60 -0.88 -4.57 -10.55
C ASN A 60 -1.16 -4.23 -9.08
N PHE A 61 -1.94 -5.06 -8.39
CA PHE A 61 -2.25 -4.87 -6.97
C PHE A 61 -1.02 -5.05 -6.09
N LEU A 62 -0.17 -6.03 -6.41
CA LEU A 62 1.10 -6.27 -5.73
C LEU A 62 2.07 -5.09 -5.91
N VAL A 63 2.22 -4.59 -7.14
CA VAL A 63 3.09 -3.45 -7.45
C VAL A 63 2.57 -2.18 -6.76
N ALA A 64 1.27 -1.90 -6.84
CA ALA A 64 0.66 -0.75 -6.18
C ALA A 64 0.82 -0.82 -4.65
N GLY A 65 0.54 -1.99 -4.05
CA GLY A 65 0.75 -2.22 -2.62
C GLY A 65 2.21 -2.05 -2.20
N GLY A 66 3.15 -2.54 -3.01
CA GLY A 66 4.59 -2.37 -2.80
C GLY A 66 5.03 -0.90 -2.84
N ILE A 67 4.55 -0.13 -3.81
CA ILE A 67 4.82 1.32 -3.89
C ILE A 67 4.25 2.04 -2.67
N LEU A 68 3.01 1.74 -2.28
CA LEU A 68 2.35 2.36 -1.12
C LEU A 68 3.08 2.04 0.18
N PHE A 69 3.48 0.78 0.36
CA PHE A 69 4.25 0.31 1.50
C PHE A 69 5.63 0.96 1.56
N GLY A 70 6.37 0.97 0.44
CA GLY A 70 7.69 1.57 0.35
C GLY A 70 7.66 3.08 0.61
N PHE A 71 6.68 3.78 0.04
CA PHE A 71 6.48 5.21 0.29
C PHE A 71 6.09 5.48 1.74
N GLY A 72 5.20 4.67 2.33
CA GLY A 72 4.84 4.76 3.74
C GLY A 72 6.05 4.60 4.66
N LEU A 73 6.91 3.62 4.40
CA LEU A 73 8.16 3.42 5.15
C LEU A 73 9.09 4.62 5.02
N LEU A 74 9.29 5.16 3.81
CA LEU A 74 10.12 6.35 3.59
C LEU A 74 9.61 7.54 4.40
N VAL A 75 8.29 7.79 4.41
CA VAL A 75 7.68 8.87 5.20
C VAL A 75 7.93 8.67 6.69
N VAL A 76 7.75 7.45 7.21
CA VAL A 76 8.00 7.14 8.63
C VAL A 76 9.47 7.36 8.99
N ILE A 77 10.41 6.85 8.18
CA ILE A 77 11.85 6.99 8.40
C ILE A 77 12.27 8.47 8.40
N LEU A 78 11.88 9.23 7.37
CA LEU A 78 12.22 10.65 7.25
C LEU A 78 11.64 11.46 8.42
N THR A 79 10.40 11.16 8.81
CA THR A 79 9.76 11.85 9.93
C THR A 79 10.43 11.51 11.26
N TYR A 80 10.83 10.25 11.46
CA TYR A 80 11.58 9.82 12.63
C TYR A 80 12.94 10.52 12.75
N TYR A 81 13.72 10.59 11.67
CA TYR A 81 14.98 11.34 11.65
C TYR A 81 14.78 12.82 11.97
N LYS A 82 13.74 13.43 11.40
CA LYS A 82 13.42 14.84 11.64
C LYS A 82 12.97 15.08 13.08
N PHE A 83 12.22 14.14 13.67
CA PHE A 83 11.81 14.18 15.07
C PHE A 83 13.01 14.13 16.02
N GLN A 84 13.94 13.20 15.81
CA GLN A 84 15.17 13.08 16.57
C GLN A 84 16.05 14.34 16.46
N ASN A 85 16.21 14.91 15.26
CA ASN A 85 17.01 16.11 15.07
C ASN A 85 16.40 17.34 15.77
N VAL A 86 15.07 17.49 15.76
CA VAL A 86 14.39 18.59 16.47
C VAL A 86 14.53 18.43 17.98
N TYR A 87 14.39 17.22 18.52
CA TYR A 87 14.53 16.96 19.96
C TYR A 87 15.98 17.04 20.43
N GLY A 88 16.94 16.49 19.67
CA GLY A 88 18.37 16.56 19.98
C GLY A 88 18.94 17.97 20.00
N LYS A 89 18.31 18.92 19.30
CA LYS A 89 18.66 20.35 19.32
C LYS A 89 18.10 21.13 20.51
N THR A 90 17.20 20.55 21.30
CA THR A 90 16.56 21.23 22.45
C THR A 90 17.29 20.92 23.78
N ILE A 91 18.17 19.91 23.80
CA ILE A 91 18.89 19.44 25.00
C ILE A 91 20.36 19.93 25.02
N ARG A 92 20.83 20.59 23.94
CA ARG A 92 22.11 21.30 23.87
C ARG A 92 21.87 22.81 23.92
#